data_AF-A0A7J9ZSH8-F1
#
_entry.id   AF-A0A7J9ZSH8-F1
#
_cell.length_a   1.000
_cell.length_b   1.000
_cell.length_c   1.000
_cell.angle_alpha   90.00
_cell.angle_beta   90.00
_cell.angle_gamma   90.00
#
_symmetry.space_group_name_H-M   'P 1'
#
loop_
_entity.id
_entity.type
_entity.pdbx_description
1 polymer ?
#
loop_
_entity_poly.entity_id
_entity_poly.type
_entity_poly.pdbx_seq_one_letter_code
_entity_poly.pdbx_strand_id
1 'polypeptide(L)'
;MAGPARPRRQKELRIVPLETTFDTELTLDVDGVEVWLRHVGGPHTAESIVVGVPGERVLFLGDCYFPPPYHLRSPGDEPDLALLETLVEPGIDW
;
A
#
# COMPACT_ATOMS: atom_id res chain seq x y z
N MET A 1 -29.20 -12.15 30.62
CA MET A 1 -28.06 -11.59 31.37
C MET A 1 -26.81 -11.77 30.53
N ALA A 2 -26.25 -10.69 29.97
CA ALA A 2 -25.01 -10.76 29.19
C ALA A 2 -23.82 -10.97 30.15
N GLY A 3 -22.94 -11.92 29.84
CA GLY A 3 -21.73 -12.19 30.63
C GLY A 3 -20.70 -11.05 30.51
N PRO A 4 -19.71 -10.99 31.41
CA PRO A 4 -18.73 -9.91 31.43
C PRO A 4 -17.89 -9.91 30.13
N ALA A 5 -17.75 -8.73 29.53
CA ALA A 5 -16.90 -8.54 28.35
C ALA A 5 -15.45 -8.90 28.70
N ARG A 6 -14.88 -9.87 27.99
CA ARG A 6 -13.49 -10.30 28.16
C ARG A 6 -12.58 -9.16 27.67
N PRO A 7 -11.64 -8.64 28.47
CA PRO A 7 -10.75 -7.57 28.01
C PRO A 7 -9.91 -8.08 26.84
N ARG A 8 -9.92 -7.34 25.72
CA ARG A 8 -9.06 -7.65 24.58
C ARG A 8 -7.61 -7.45 25.01
N ARG A 9 -6.83 -8.53 25.04
CA ARG A 9 -5.36 -8.43 25.21
C ARG A 9 -4.83 -7.63 24.01
N GLN A 10 -4.47 -6.37 24.24
CA GLN A 10 -3.76 -5.59 23.26
C GLN A 10 -2.32 -6.12 23.21
N LYS A 11 -1.88 -6.57 22.03
CA LYS A 11 -0.48 -6.95 21.83
C LYS A 11 0.38 -5.68 21.95
N GLU A 12 1.60 -5.84 22.43
CA GLU A 12 2.59 -4.75 22.48
C GLU A 12 2.90 -4.27 21.06
N LEU A 13 2.83 -2.97 20.83
CA LEU A 13 3.20 -2.32 19.57
C LEU A 13 4.68 -1.94 19.65
N ARG A 14 5.48 -2.43 18.70
CA ARG A 14 6.88 -2.05 18.55
C ARG A 14 7.08 -1.43 17.17
N ILE A 15 7.63 -0.21 17.14
CA ILE A 15 8.11 0.45 15.93
C ILE A 15 9.61 0.15 15.81
N VAL A 16 10.05 -0.27 14.63
CA VAL A 16 11.47 -0.53 14.33
C VAL A 16 11.98 0.48 13.28
N PRO A 17 13.26 0.88 13.33
CA PRO A 17 13.84 1.75 12.31
C PRO A 17 13.78 1.12 10.92
N LEU A 18 13.61 1.96 9.91
CA LEU A 18 13.76 1.59 8.51
C LEU A 18 15.23 1.31 8.20
N GLU A 19 15.52 0.28 7.41
CA GLU A 19 16.88 -0.05 6.97
C GLU A 19 17.22 0.59 5.62
N THR A 20 16.21 0.84 4.78
CA THR A 20 16.37 1.41 3.44
C THR A 20 15.18 2.29 3.10
N THR A 21 15.46 3.39 2.39
CA THR A 21 14.48 4.32 1.85
C THR A 21 14.75 4.52 0.36
N PHE A 22 13.72 4.87 -0.41
CA PHE A 22 13.81 5.19 -1.83
C PHE A 22 12.84 6.32 -2.15
N ASP A 23 13.12 7.08 -3.21
CA ASP A 23 12.32 8.25 -3.58
C ASP A 23 11.30 7.95 -4.68
N THR A 24 11.66 7.15 -5.69
CA THR A 24 10.80 6.91 -6.86
C THR A 24 10.61 5.43 -7.13
N GLU A 25 11.70 4.69 -7.30
CA GLU A 25 11.67 3.25 -7.55
C GLU A 25 12.81 2.54 -6.83
N LEU A 26 12.61 1.26 -6.55
CA LEU A 26 13.62 0.36 -6.02
C LEU A 26 13.33 -1.06 -6.53
N THR A 27 14.34 -1.78 -7.00
CA THR A 27 14.24 -3.21 -7.31
C THR A 27 14.97 -4.01 -6.25
N LEU A 28 14.32 -5.07 -5.76
CA LEU A 28 14.82 -5.99 -4.76
C LEU A 28 14.90 -7.40 -5.34
N ASP A 29 15.92 -8.13 -4.92
CA ASP A 29 15.92 -9.60 -4.97
C ASP A 29 15.38 -10.11 -3.63
N VAL A 30 14.28 -10.86 -3.69
CA VAL A 30 13.66 -11.50 -2.54
C VAL A 30 13.71 -13.00 -2.75
N ASP A 31 14.79 -13.61 -2.30
CA ASP A 31 15.04 -15.06 -2.42
C ASP A 31 15.01 -15.54 -3.89
N GLY A 32 15.65 -14.78 -4.78
CA GLY A 32 15.69 -15.04 -6.22
C GLY A 32 14.45 -14.58 -7.00
N VAL A 33 13.49 -13.93 -6.34
CA VAL A 33 12.34 -13.28 -6.99
C VAL A 33 12.63 -11.79 -7.17
N GLU A 34 12.56 -11.31 -8.40
CA GLU A 34 12.63 -9.88 -8.69
C GLU A 34 11.32 -9.19 -8.27
N VAL A 35 11.45 -8.18 -7.40
CA VAL A 35 10.35 -7.37 -6.90
C VAL A 35 10.70 -5.90 -7.09
N TRP A 36 9.85 -5.14 -7.79
CA TRP A 36 10.01 -3.70 -7.89
C TRP A 36 9.00 -2.98 -7.01
N LEU A 37 9.45 -1.89 -6.39
CA LEU A 37 8.62 -0.93 -5.68
C LEU A 37 8.59 0.37 -6.47
N ARG A 38 7.42 1.00 -6.57
CA ARG A 38 7.26 2.32 -7.18
C ARG A 38 6.43 3.21 -6.26
N HIS A 39 6.94 4.40 -5.99
CA HIS A 39 6.17 5.46 -5.34
C HIS A 39 5.13 6.01 -6.32
N VAL A 40 3.88 6.01 -5.90
CA VAL A 40 2.74 6.44 -6.73
C VAL A 40 1.90 7.52 -6.04
N GLY A 41 2.09 7.71 -4.73
CA GLY A 41 1.26 8.59 -3.91
C GLY A 41 -0.21 8.17 -3.91
N GLY A 42 -1.08 9.13 -3.64
CA GLY A 42 -2.53 8.93 -3.67
C GLY A 42 -3.23 9.41 -2.41
N PRO A 43 -4.57 9.38 -2.42
CA PRO A 43 -5.39 9.97 -1.36
C PRO A 43 -5.26 9.29 0.01
N HIS A 44 -4.88 8.02 0.06
CA HIS A 44 -4.70 7.34 1.35
C HIS A 44 -3.48 7.87 2.11
N THR A 45 -2.36 8.03 1.39
CA THR A 45 -1.15 8.69 1.89
C THR A 45 -0.29 9.14 0.71
N ALA A 46 0.34 10.31 0.84
CA ALA A 46 1.27 10.84 -0.14
C ALA A 46 2.47 9.92 -0.39
N GLU A 47 2.79 9.04 0.57
CA GLU A 47 3.90 8.09 0.53
C GLU A 47 3.49 6.70 0.04
N SER A 48 2.31 6.55 -0.59
CA SER A 48 1.85 5.24 -1.04
C SER A 48 2.73 4.70 -2.15
N ILE A 49 2.97 3.39 -2.11
CA ILE A 49 3.75 2.65 -3.09
C ILE A 49 2.92 1.51 -3.64
N VAL A 50 3.27 1.05 -4.85
CA VAL A 50 2.83 -0.24 -5.37
C VAL A 50 4.04 -1.17 -5.50
N VAL A 51 3.77 -2.47 -5.44
CA VAL A 51 4.80 -3.51 -5.52
C VAL A 51 4.47 -4.47 -6.64
N GLY A 52 5.33 -4.57 -7.65
CA GLY A 52 5.16 -5.51 -8.74
C GLY A 52 6.11 -6.70 -8.66
N VAL A 53 5.60 -7.84 -9.10
CA VAL A 53 6.34 -9.09 -9.26
C VAL A 53 6.18 -9.54 -10.71
N PRO A 54 7.00 -9.03 -11.66
CA PRO A 54 6.80 -9.23 -13.08
C PRO A 54 6.73 -10.70 -13.47
N GLY A 55 7.63 -11.54 -12.93
CA GLY A 55 7.65 -12.98 -13.22
C GLY A 55 6.35 -13.72 -12.88
N GLU A 56 5.56 -13.18 -11.95
CA GLU A 56 4.27 -13.75 -11.51
C GLU A 56 3.05 -12.98 -12.06
N ARG A 57 3.26 -11.87 -12.77
CA ARG A 57 2.20 -10.99 -13.30
C ARG A 57 1.26 -10.45 -12.21
N VAL A 58 1.83 -10.12 -11.06
CA VAL A 58 1.10 -9.62 -9.90
C VAL A 58 1.53 -8.19 -9.57
N LEU A 59 0.53 -7.35 -9.30
CA LEU A 59 0.69 -6.02 -8.73
C LEU A 59 -0.04 -5.92 -7.39
N PHE A 60 0.69 -5.59 -6.34
CA PHE A 60 0.12 -5.24 -5.05
C PHE A 60 -0.08 -3.72 -4.98
N LEU A 61 -1.34 -3.29 -4.94
CA LEU A 61 -1.72 -1.87 -4.93
C LEU A 61 -1.68 -1.23 -3.54
N GLY A 62 -1.73 -2.05 -2.48
CA GLY A 62 -2.01 -1.57 -1.14
C GLY A 62 -3.35 -0.82 -1.11
N ASP A 63 -3.36 0.33 -0.44
CA ASP A 63 -4.51 1.21 -0.35
C ASP A 63 -4.33 2.57 -1.06
N CYS A 64 -3.37 2.66 -1.99
CA CYS A 64 -2.95 3.92 -2.62
C CYS A 64 -4.11 4.73 -3.24
N TYR A 65 -5.11 4.04 -3.80
CA TYR A 65 -6.26 4.64 -4.49
C TYR A 65 -7.49 4.82 -3.61
N PHE A 66 -7.49 4.32 -2.37
CA PHE A 66 -8.64 4.50 -1.48
C PHE A 66 -8.70 5.93 -0.96
N PRO A 67 -9.90 6.45 -0.66
CA PRO A 67 -10.03 7.77 -0.06
C PRO A 67 -9.26 7.86 1.27
N PRO A 68 -9.01 9.09 1.77
CA PRO A 68 -8.17 9.33 2.94
C PRO A 68 -8.49 8.44 4.14
N PRO A 69 -7.57 8.27 5.12
CA PRO A 69 -7.84 7.53 6.34
C PRO A 69 -9.16 7.97 6.97
N TYR A 70 -9.92 7.04 7.54
CA TYR A 70 -11.31 7.29 7.93
C TYR A 70 -11.51 8.54 8.81
N HIS A 71 -10.54 8.86 9.67
CA HIS A 71 -10.57 10.03 10.56
C HIS A 71 -10.30 11.37 9.85
N LEU A 72 -9.89 11.35 8.59
CA LEU A 72 -9.64 12.50 7.71
C LEU A 72 -10.66 12.59 6.57
N ARG A 73 -11.58 11.62 6.45
CA ARG A 73 -12.54 11.60 5.35
C ARG A 73 -13.57 12.71 5.45
N SER A 74 -13.90 13.28 4.30
CA SER A 74 -14.99 14.22 4.08
C SER A 74 -16.10 13.60 3.21
N PRO A 75 -17.35 14.09 3.30
CA PRO A 75 -18.39 13.70 2.35
C PRO A 75 -17.96 14.00 0.92
N GLY A 76 -18.04 13.00 0.04
CA GLY A 76 -17.61 13.10 -1.36
C GLY A 76 -16.20 12.59 -1.64
N ASP A 77 -15.45 12.15 -0.61
CA ASP A 77 -14.19 11.45 -0.82
C ASP A 77 -14.44 10.09 -1.50
N GLU A 78 -13.99 9.98 -2.75
CA GLU A 78 -14.10 8.79 -3.59
C GLU A 78 -12.71 8.17 -3.83
N PRO A 79 -12.66 6.89 -4.26
CA PRO A 79 -11.41 6.30 -4.71
C PRO A 79 -10.83 7.06 -5.92
N ASP A 80 -9.50 7.15 -6.00
CA ASP A 80 -8.79 7.76 -7.13
C ASP A 80 -8.69 6.78 -8.30
N LEU A 81 -9.70 6.79 -9.16
CA LEU A 81 -9.75 5.94 -10.35
C LEU A 81 -8.73 6.38 -11.40
N ALA A 82 -8.36 7.65 -11.45
CA ALA A 82 -7.34 8.14 -12.39
C ALA A 82 -5.96 7.53 -12.05
N LEU A 83 -5.62 7.43 -10.76
CA LEU A 83 -4.43 6.70 -10.32
C LEU A 83 -4.44 5.24 -10.80
N LEU A 84 -5.56 4.53 -10.65
CA LEU A 84 -5.66 3.15 -11.14
C LEU A 84 -5.43 3.04 -12.65
N GLU A 85 -5.96 3.96 -13.44
CA GLU A 85 -5.77 3.97 -14.90
C GLU A 85 -4.28 4.06 -15.26
N THR A 86 -3.48 4.88 -14.56
CA THR A 86 -2.03 4.96 -14.78
C THR A 86 -1.28 3.64 -14.53
N LEU A 87 -1.85 2.75 -13.71
CA LEU A 87 -1.25 1.45 -13.38
C LEU A 87 -1.61 0.35 -14.39
N VAL A 88 -2.56 0.63 -15.29
CA VAL A 88 -3.00 -0.26 -16.36
C VAL A 88 -2.34 0.10 -17.70
N GLU A 89 -1.69 1.26 -17.82
CA GLU A 89 -1.09 1.74 -19.07
C GLU A 89 0.01 0.80 -19.62
N PRO A 90 0.16 0.72 -20.96
CA PRO A 90 1.14 -0.12 -21.65
C PRO A 90 2.56 0.45 -21.50
N GLY A 91 3.10 0.34 -20.30
CA GLY A 91 4.48 0.68 -19.93
C GLY A 91 5.02 -0.17 -18.79
N ILE A 92 4.20 -1.04 -18.22
CA ILE A 92 4.60 -2.10 -17.28
C ILE A 92 4.44 -3.41 -18.03
N ASP A 93 5.55 -3.97 -18.52
CA ASP A 93 5.55 -5.30 -19.14
C ASP A 93 5.39 -6.35 -18.04
N TRP A 94 4.29 -7.12 -18.10
CA TRP A 94 4.02 -8.30 -17.26
C TRP A 94 4.25 -9.60 -18.04
#